data_AF-A0AAE0JX00-F1
#
_entry.id   AF-A0AAE0JX00-F1
#
_cell.length_a   1.000
_cell.length_b   1.000
_cell.length_c   1.000
_cell.angle_alpha   90.00
_cell.angle_beta   90.00
_cell.angle_gamma   90.00
#
_symmetry.space_group_name_H-M   'P 1'
#
loop_
_entity.id
_entity.type
_entity.pdbx_description
1 polymer ?
#
loop_
_entity_poly.entity_id
_entity_poly.type
_entity_poly.pdbx_seq_one_letter_code
_entity_poly.pdbx_strand_id
1 'polypeptide(L)'
;MEGSNVSLSHKVWHQSRGIVFASGTGSVVYPRLPPASYHTSPAFVQHKADSSASSAGNAPDAHVDGGRVARETADKDRPTEPLTEDGTEKVESSASGLVDAADVQPPFTPLDFKIPDEIFRGAKQAAEGTPESFWSYSLYRGPADAGSTEPGLKVKVHYCTSKHTTERVLQQYFMHEKILGFDLEWATDATKFQGARRNVCLVQIASPSRIALFHLALYPKNDDLVAPSFKKIMEDPEVTKVGVWIKGDCTRLRRFLDIDSRGIFELSHLYRLIKCSASGEYGSLNKKLVGLASQVQEYLRLPLFKGHDVRASDWSSPLRMEQIIYSASDAYAAVQLYAIMDHHRKNLDPVPPMPYHAELNLPIRIASGVDLPTADEVLEQEAEDGAAARDGPVLSDKYLTYFGDSINIEVENDASAGIDESSTAMVSAKDAASAPSTPAVASKKPTAALTATTTTLGDKTRPKDARLAEAELWTSQYRLANPKARAAPSSLRAYYVWRKNAGLTPEQTAAVLRDPPLQFSTVTSYITDAIRLEKLPYDKARLRNEVLDRLPKESLASWRLRGLVQACAHAGGGRNYNANTTKRGEE
;
A
#
# COMPACT_ATOMS: atom_id res chain seq x y z
N MET A 1 44.50 -29.73 -53.59
CA MET A 1 44.97 -29.31 -52.25
C MET A 1 44.90 -27.79 -52.29
N GLU A 2 43.76 -27.22 -51.88
CA GLU A 2 43.52 -26.72 -50.49
C GLU A 2 44.29 -25.41 -50.27
N GLY A 3 43.73 -24.29 -49.79
CA GLY A 3 42.44 -24.03 -49.11
C GLY A 3 42.73 -22.97 -48.04
N SER A 4 42.39 -21.70 -48.24
CA SER A 4 41.16 -21.02 -47.73
C SER A 4 40.97 -21.12 -46.20
N ASN A 5 40.65 -20.06 -45.44
CA ASN A 5 40.62 -18.60 -45.65
C ASN A 5 40.51 -17.93 -44.26
N VAL A 6 40.88 -16.65 -44.09
CA VAL A 6 40.82 -15.95 -42.79
C VAL A 6 39.43 -15.34 -42.56
N SER A 7 38.88 -15.51 -41.35
CA SER A 7 37.56 -14.99 -40.96
C SER A 7 37.63 -13.55 -40.41
N LEU A 8 36.73 -12.68 -40.87
CA LEU A 8 36.59 -11.29 -40.41
C LEU A 8 35.48 -11.14 -39.36
N SER A 9 35.80 -10.46 -38.26
CA SER A 9 34.87 -10.21 -37.16
C SER A 9 33.88 -9.07 -37.46
N HIS A 10 32.58 -9.35 -37.46
CA HIS A 10 31.55 -8.31 -37.51
C HIS A 10 31.41 -7.60 -36.15
N LYS A 11 31.79 -6.31 -36.07
CA LYS A 11 31.46 -5.42 -34.93
C LYS A 11 30.18 -4.66 -35.24
N VAL A 12 29.18 -4.75 -34.36
CA VAL A 12 27.81 -4.22 -34.55
C VAL A 12 27.64 -2.77 -34.02
N TRP A 13 28.73 -2.09 -33.67
CA TRP A 13 28.68 -0.79 -33.01
C TRP A 13 29.81 0.14 -33.48
N HIS A 14 29.48 1.39 -33.80
CA HIS A 14 30.43 2.41 -34.26
C HIS A 14 30.37 3.67 -33.38
N GLN A 15 31.52 4.06 -32.83
CA GLN A 15 31.64 5.02 -31.73
C GLN A 15 31.18 6.46 -32.06
N SER A 16 31.08 6.82 -33.35
CA SER A 16 30.56 8.14 -33.80
C SER A 16 29.24 8.07 -34.58
N ARG A 17 28.62 6.88 -34.73
CA ARG A 17 27.40 6.70 -35.55
C ARG A 17 26.34 5.76 -34.93
N GLY A 18 26.60 5.20 -33.75
CA GLY A 18 25.68 4.28 -33.07
C GLY A 18 25.60 2.91 -33.75
N ILE A 19 24.44 2.26 -33.62
CA ILE A 19 24.15 0.97 -34.26
C ILE A 19 23.69 1.23 -35.70
N VAL A 20 24.44 0.71 -36.67
CA VAL A 20 24.11 0.82 -38.10
C VAL A 20 23.65 -0.54 -38.61
N PHE A 21 22.36 -0.67 -38.94
CA PHE A 21 21.84 -1.87 -39.59
C PHE A 21 22.19 -1.85 -41.08
N ALA A 22 22.94 -2.84 -41.55
CA ALA A 22 23.38 -2.92 -42.93
C ALA A 22 22.21 -3.29 -43.87
N SER A 23 21.93 -2.43 -44.85
CA SER A 23 20.99 -2.72 -45.94
C SER A 23 21.66 -3.56 -47.02
N GLY A 24 21.50 -4.89 -46.98
CA GLY A 24 22.14 -5.78 -47.96
C GLY A 24 21.68 -7.25 -47.90
N THR A 25 20.56 -7.54 -48.57
CA THR A 25 20.24 -8.80 -49.28
C THR A 25 20.88 -10.12 -48.79
N GLY A 26 20.13 -10.96 -48.06
CA GLY A 26 20.53 -12.36 -47.82
C GLY A 26 19.59 -13.17 -46.92
N SER A 27 18.72 -13.99 -47.53
CA SER A 27 17.94 -15.13 -46.96
C SER A 27 17.43 -15.03 -45.50
N VAL A 28 16.13 -14.70 -45.34
CA VAL A 28 15.40 -14.87 -44.08
C VAL A 28 14.62 -16.20 -44.11
N VAL A 29 14.91 -17.10 -43.17
CA VAL A 29 14.19 -18.37 -43.01
C VAL A 29 13.02 -18.22 -42.04
N TYR A 30 11.85 -17.81 -42.56
CA TYR A 30 10.54 -18.07 -41.95
C TYR A 30 9.48 -18.22 -43.07
N PRO A 31 8.54 -19.18 -42.97
CA PRO A 31 7.65 -19.52 -44.07
C PRO A 31 6.52 -18.49 -44.26
N ARG A 32 6.24 -18.11 -45.52
CA ARG A 32 5.04 -17.36 -45.92
C ARG A 32 3.98 -18.29 -46.49
N LEU A 33 2.73 -18.06 -46.11
CA LEU A 33 1.54 -18.60 -46.81
C LEU A 33 1.05 -17.59 -47.88
N PRO A 34 0.45 -18.05 -48.98
CA PRO A 34 0.25 -17.22 -50.18
C PRO A 34 -1.07 -16.41 -50.19
N PRO A 35 -1.14 -15.32 -50.98
CA PRO A 35 -2.36 -14.54 -51.19
C PRO A 35 -3.21 -15.10 -52.35
N ALA A 36 -4.53 -14.95 -52.25
CA ALA A 36 -5.45 -15.15 -53.37
C ALA A 36 -6.48 -14.01 -53.40
N SER A 37 -6.71 -13.46 -54.59
CA SER A 37 -7.63 -12.35 -54.85
C SER A 37 -8.46 -12.64 -56.09
N TYR A 38 -9.79 -12.59 -55.99
CA TYR A 38 -10.69 -12.76 -57.14
C TYR A 38 -11.88 -11.78 -57.09
N HIS A 39 -11.85 -10.82 -58.03
CA HIS A 39 -12.94 -10.19 -58.81
C HIS A 39 -14.27 -9.69 -58.18
N THR A 40 -14.51 -8.37 -58.33
CA THR A 40 -15.60 -7.69 -59.11
C THR A 40 -16.83 -8.53 -59.54
N SER A 41 -18.09 -8.05 -59.62
CA SER A 41 -18.73 -6.73 -59.42
C SER A 41 -20.30 -6.90 -59.41
N PRO A 42 -21.16 -5.85 -59.32
CA PRO A 42 -22.55 -5.98 -58.79
C PRO A 42 -23.66 -6.24 -59.83
N ALA A 43 -24.88 -6.51 -59.31
CA ALA A 43 -26.13 -6.61 -60.07
C ALA A 43 -27.14 -5.49 -59.73
N PHE A 44 -28.06 -5.24 -60.66
CA PHE A 44 -28.79 -3.98 -60.90
C PHE A 44 -30.29 -4.05 -60.55
N VAL A 45 -30.88 -2.99 -59.96
CA VAL A 45 -32.33 -2.66 -60.09
C VAL A 45 -32.57 -1.13 -60.11
N GLN A 46 -32.84 -0.59 -61.31
CA GLN A 46 -33.71 0.54 -61.72
C GLN A 46 -33.75 1.93 -61.01
N HIS A 47 -33.24 2.92 -61.75
CA HIS A 47 -33.93 4.14 -62.26
C HIS A 47 -34.87 5.02 -61.38
N LYS A 48 -34.44 6.27 -61.12
CA LYS A 48 -34.82 7.53 -61.85
C LYS A 48 -33.99 8.71 -61.28
N ALA A 49 -33.34 9.56 -62.09
CA ALA A 49 -33.86 10.76 -62.79
C ALA A 49 -34.30 11.87 -61.78
N ASP A 50 -33.83 13.12 -61.82
CA ASP A 50 -33.09 13.91 -62.83
C ASP A 50 -32.18 15.01 -62.22
N SER A 51 -31.37 15.66 -63.07
CA SER A 51 -30.92 17.10 -63.07
C SER A 51 -30.37 17.78 -61.78
N SER A 52 -29.45 18.75 -61.84
CA SER A 52 -28.54 19.24 -62.90
C SER A 52 -27.48 20.19 -62.30
N ALA A 53 -26.33 20.30 -62.98
CA ALA A 53 -25.24 21.28 -62.82
C ALA A 53 -25.66 22.72 -62.37
N SER A 54 -24.84 23.51 -61.68
CA SER A 54 -23.53 24.04 -62.13
C SER A 54 -22.96 24.96 -61.00
N SER A 55 -21.69 24.91 -60.59
CA SER A 55 -20.43 25.46 -61.17
C SER A 55 -20.08 26.91 -60.75
N ALA A 56 -18.82 27.12 -60.35
CA ALA A 56 -18.14 28.42 -60.11
C ALA A 56 -18.68 29.30 -58.96
N GLY A 57 -17.89 30.18 -58.33
CA GLY A 57 -16.44 30.45 -58.45
C GLY A 57 -16.09 31.88 -58.02
N ASN A 58 -14.83 32.09 -57.59
CA ASN A 58 -14.15 33.35 -57.27
C ASN A 58 -14.49 34.13 -55.96
N ALA A 59 -13.40 34.67 -55.40
CA ALA A 59 -13.28 35.78 -54.43
C ALA A 59 -12.73 37.03 -55.22
N PRO A 60 -12.17 38.13 -54.64
CA PRO A 60 -11.96 38.52 -53.23
C PRO A 60 -12.34 40.01 -52.94
N ASP A 61 -11.52 40.74 -52.17
CA ASP A 61 -11.53 42.17 -51.76
C ASP A 61 -12.45 42.57 -50.58
N ALA A 62 -12.07 43.50 -49.67
CA ALA A 62 -10.81 44.24 -49.48
C ALA A 62 -10.73 44.94 -48.09
N HIS A 63 -9.51 45.33 -47.66
CA HIS A 63 -9.10 46.44 -46.74
C HIS A 63 -9.82 46.67 -45.37
N VAL A 64 -9.24 47.22 -44.28
CA VAL A 64 -7.91 47.45 -43.65
C VAL A 64 -8.15 48.53 -42.56
N ASP A 65 -7.30 48.57 -41.53
CA ASP A 65 -7.21 49.59 -40.45
C ASP A 65 -8.26 49.50 -39.31
N GLY A 66 -7.94 49.77 -38.04
CA GLY A 66 -6.66 50.10 -37.41
C GLY A 66 -6.85 50.61 -35.97
N GLY A 67 -5.80 50.57 -35.13
CA GLY A 67 -5.76 51.29 -33.84
C GLY A 67 -5.76 50.45 -32.55
N ARG A 68 -4.67 50.57 -31.77
CA ARG A 68 -4.45 50.06 -30.41
C ARG A 68 -3.99 51.24 -29.53
N VAL A 69 -3.70 51.02 -28.23
CA VAL A 69 -3.10 51.95 -27.21
C VAL A 69 -4.16 52.60 -26.28
N ALA A 70 -4.01 52.77 -24.96
CA ALA A 70 -3.17 52.10 -23.93
C ALA A 70 -3.70 52.41 -22.50
N ARG A 71 -2.88 52.21 -21.47
CA ARG A 71 -3.14 52.04 -20.01
C ARG A 71 -2.97 53.34 -19.19
N GLU A 72 -3.25 53.26 -17.86
CA GLU A 72 -2.93 54.22 -16.74
C GLU A 72 -4.09 55.19 -16.31
N THR A 73 -4.32 55.61 -15.03
CA THR A 73 -3.71 55.31 -13.69
C THR A 73 -4.62 55.73 -12.48
N ALA A 74 -4.47 55.03 -11.34
CA ALA A 74 -4.56 55.43 -9.91
C ALA A 74 -5.60 56.46 -9.33
N ASP A 75 -6.40 55.98 -8.36
CA ASP A 75 -6.59 56.44 -6.95
C ASP A 75 -7.01 57.89 -6.57
N LYS A 76 -8.11 58.04 -5.77
CA LYS A 76 -8.14 58.82 -4.49
C LYS A 76 -9.49 58.95 -3.73
N ASP A 77 -9.37 58.85 -2.40
CA ASP A 77 -10.02 59.60 -1.29
C ASP A 77 -11.43 59.28 -0.69
N ARG A 78 -11.55 59.69 0.59
CA ARG A 78 -12.45 59.31 1.73
C ARG A 78 -13.37 60.51 2.12
N PRO A 79 -13.95 60.67 3.36
CA PRO A 79 -14.65 59.78 4.33
C PRO A 79 -16.02 60.37 4.83
N THR A 80 -16.78 59.67 5.71
CA THR A 80 -17.21 60.18 7.05
C THR A 80 -17.93 59.12 7.94
N GLU A 81 -17.80 59.32 9.26
CA GLU A 81 -18.28 58.55 10.45
C GLU A 81 -19.49 59.31 11.10
N PRO A 82 -20.34 58.73 12.00
CA PRO A 82 -19.93 58.53 13.42
C PRO A 82 -20.61 57.43 14.29
N LEU A 83 -19.77 56.78 15.12
CA LEU A 83 -19.85 56.63 16.59
C LEU A 83 -21.11 56.08 17.30
N THR A 84 -20.91 55.07 18.16
CA THR A 84 -21.07 55.21 19.63
C THR A 84 -20.28 54.13 20.39
N GLU A 85 -19.78 54.49 21.57
CA GLU A 85 -19.00 53.64 22.48
C GLU A 85 -19.93 52.95 23.51
N ASP A 86 -19.54 51.78 24.03
CA ASP A 86 -19.12 51.67 25.44
C ASP A 86 -18.27 50.40 25.65
N GLY A 87 -17.36 50.43 26.62
CA GLY A 87 -16.35 49.39 26.82
C GLY A 87 -16.53 48.55 28.09
N THR A 88 -15.89 47.37 28.12
CA THR A 88 -15.45 46.75 29.38
C THR A 88 -14.36 45.73 29.10
N GLU A 89 -13.16 45.98 29.61
CA GLU A 89 -12.02 45.06 29.48
C GLU A 89 -12.22 43.81 30.34
N LYS A 90 -11.75 42.66 29.84
CA LYS A 90 -11.24 41.59 30.71
C LYS A 90 -10.08 40.86 30.06
N VAL A 91 -9.08 40.61 30.89
CA VAL A 91 -7.70 40.26 30.51
C VAL A 91 -7.50 38.74 30.46
N GLU A 92 -6.63 38.29 29.55
CA GLU A 92 -5.94 37.00 29.47
C GLU A 92 -6.74 35.68 29.41
N SER A 93 -6.57 34.95 28.30
CA SER A 93 -5.52 33.91 28.26
C SER A 93 -5.18 33.50 26.83
N SER A 94 -3.91 33.60 26.43
CA SER A 94 -3.42 33.35 25.08
C SER A 94 -2.78 31.96 24.91
N ALA A 95 -3.61 30.98 24.58
CA ALA A 95 -3.25 29.68 23.99
C ALA A 95 -4.49 29.16 23.24
N SER A 96 -4.43 28.53 22.07
CA SER A 96 -3.31 27.93 21.34
C SER A 96 -3.62 27.81 19.85
N GLY A 97 -2.61 27.95 18.99
CA GLY A 97 -2.59 27.35 17.65
C GLY A 97 -3.58 27.90 16.61
N LEU A 98 -3.06 28.69 15.66
CA LEU A 98 -3.70 28.84 14.35
C LEU A 98 -3.60 27.50 13.61
N VAL A 99 -4.57 26.62 13.83
CA VAL A 99 -4.81 25.48 12.93
C VAL A 99 -5.21 26.04 11.57
N ASP A 100 -4.52 25.62 10.52
CA ASP A 100 -4.86 26.01 9.16
C ASP A 100 -6.30 25.57 8.87
N ALA A 101 -7.14 26.48 8.37
CA ALA A 101 -8.56 26.21 8.14
C ALA A 101 -8.78 25.02 7.20
N ALA A 102 -7.80 24.75 6.33
CA ALA A 102 -7.78 23.60 5.43
C ALA A 102 -7.55 22.24 6.12
N ASP A 103 -6.96 22.18 7.33
CA ASP A 103 -6.74 20.92 8.06
C ASP A 103 -7.93 20.53 8.97
N VAL A 104 -8.90 21.44 9.13
CA VAL A 104 -10.13 21.23 9.93
C VAL A 104 -11.31 20.76 9.06
N GLN A 105 -11.22 20.88 7.73
CA GLN A 105 -12.21 20.39 6.79
C GLN A 105 -11.86 18.99 6.25
N PRO A 106 -12.86 18.14 5.94
CA PRO A 106 -12.61 16.86 5.32
C PRO A 106 -11.98 17.03 3.92
N PRO A 107 -11.19 16.05 3.46
CA PRO A 107 -10.61 16.07 2.13
C PRO A 107 -11.70 16.08 1.05
N PHE A 108 -11.51 16.87 0.00
CA PHE A 108 -12.37 16.81 -1.18
C PHE A 108 -12.34 15.40 -1.79
N THR A 109 -13.51 14.85 -2.12
CA THR A 109 -13.65 13.65 -2.94
C THR A 109 -14.71 13.87 -4.02
N PRO A 110 -14.48 13.39 -5.27
CA PRO A 110 -15.47 13.46 -6.35
C PRO A 110 -16.55 12.37 -6.24
N LEU A 111 -16.50 11.51 -5.20
CA LEU A 111 -17.47 10.44 -4.96
C LEU A 111 -18.68 10.95 -4.15
N ASP A 112 -19.82 10.27 -4.29
CA ASP A 112 -21.05 10.62 -3.56
C ASP A 112 -20.96 10.30 -2.05
N PHE A 113 -20.09 9.37 -1.67
CA PHE A 113 -19.82 9.02 -0.28
C PHE A 113 -18.69 9.90 0.28
N LYS A 114 -19.00 10.68 1.32
CA LYS A 114 -18.14 11.71 1.91
C LYS A 114 -18.10 11.59 3.44
N ILE A 115 -17.06 12.11 4.08
CA ILE A 115 -17.05 12.27 5.54
C ILE A 115 -17.71 13.61 5.88
N PRO A 116 -18.80 13.65 6.68
CA PRO A 116 -19.39 14.92 7.13
C PRO A 116 -18.42 15.74 8.00
N ASP A 117 -18.47 17.07 7.87
CA ASP A 117 -17.57 18.00 8.57
C ASP A 117 -17.52 17.79 10.09
N GLU A 118 -18.67 17.50 10.73
CA GLU A 118 -18.76 17.22 12.16
C GLU A 118 -18.02 15.94 12.55
N ILE A 119 -18.20 14.86 11.78
CA ILE A 119 -17.54 13.56 12.01
C ILE A 119 -16.03 13.70 11.81
N PHE A 120 -15.61 14.38 10.74
CA PHE A 120 -14.19 14.62 10.46
C PHE A 120 -13.53 15.45 11.56
N ARG A 121 -14.18 16.54 12.00
CA ARG A 121 -13.70 17.40 13.08
C ARG A 121 -13.63 16.63 14.41
N GLY A 122 -14.63 15.81 14.71
CA GLY A 122 -14.63 14.93 15.88
C GLY A 122 -13.46 13.96 15.88
N ALA A 123 -13.16 13.33 14.74
CA ALA A 123 -12.00 12.45 14.59
C ALA A 123 -10.65 13.19 14.75
N LYS A 124 -10.53 14.39 14.15
CA LYS A 124 -9.36 15.28 14.31
C LYS A 124 -9.15 15.76 15.76
N GLN A 125 -10.22 15.88 16.56
CA GLN A 125 -10.19 16.33 17.95
C GLN A 125 -10.12 15.19 18.97
N ALA A 126 -10.29 13.94 18.54
CA ALA A 126 -10.10 12.77 19.38
C ALA A 126 -8.64 12.67 19.85
N ALA A 127 -8.41 12.09 21.02
CA ALA A 127 -7.06 11.94 21.56
C ALA A 127 -6.23 11.01 20.68
N GLU A 128 -4.96 11.36 20.44
CA GLU A 128 -4.08 10.61 19.53
C GLU A 128 -3.98 9.14 19.96
N GLY A 129 -4.29 8.24 19.02
CA GLY A 129 -4.25 6.80 19.27
C GLY A 129 -5.56 6.22 19.84
N THR A 130 -6.61 7.00 20.10
CA THR A 130 -7.92 6.37 20.37
C THR A 130 -8.57 5.88 19.07
N PRO A 131 -9.45 4.86 19.12
CA PRO A 131 -10.19 4.37 17.94
C PRO A 131 -10.85 5.48 17.11
N GLU A 132 -11.36 6.52 17.77
CA GLU A 132 -12.05 7.66 17.18
C GLU A 132 -11.11 8.61 16.43
N SER A 133 -9.80 8.59 16.73
CA SER A 133 -8.79 9.38 16.00
C SER A 133 -8.37 8.77 14.66
N PHE A 134 -8.69 7.50 14.42
CA PHE A 134 -8.28 6.79 13.20
C PHE A 134 -9.30 6.92 12.06
N TRP A 135 -8.78 6.99 10.84
CA TRP A 135 -9.55 6.86 9.62
C TRP A 135 -10.16 5.45 9.50
N SER A 136 -11.43 5.38 9.12
CA SER A 136 -12.13 4.14 8.78
C SER A 136 -13.23 4.42 7.74
N TYR A 137 -13.67 3.39 7.02
CA TYR A 137 -14.80 3.48 6.08
C TYR A 137 -16.11 3.94 6.76
N SER A 138 -16.29 3.68 8.06
CA SER A 138 -17.51 4.02 8.81
C SER A 138 -17.72 5.52 9.03
N LEU A 139 -16.69 6.34 8.79
CA LEU A 139 -16.78 7.79 8.81
C LEU A 139 -17.61 8.34 7.63
N TYR A 140 -17.79 7.56 6.56
CA TYR A 140 -18.44 7.99 5.33
C TYR A 140 -19.97 7.88 5.37
N ARG A 141 -20.61 8.81 4.66
CA ARG A 141 -22.06 8.89 4.41
C ARG A 141 -22.28 9.14 2.93
N GLY A 142 -23.17 8.38 2.32
CA GLY A 142 -23.70 8.63 0.99
C GLY A 142 -24.66 9.82 0.96
N PRO A 143 -25.26 10.12 -0.20
CA PRO A 143 -26.34 11.09 -0.28
C PRO A 143 -27.49 10.67 0.63
N ALA A 144 -28.16 11.65 1.24
CA ALA A 144 -29.41 11.43 1.96
C ALA A 144 -30.57 11.33 0.96
N ASP A 145 -31.54 10.45 1.23
CA ASP A 145 -32.74 10.35 0.41
C ASP A 145 -33.56 11.64 0.50
N ALA A 146 -34.02 12.14 -0.63
CA ALA A 146 -34.65 13.46 -0.75
C ALA A 146 -35.94 13.54 0.09
N GLY A 147 -35.83 14.19 1.26
CA GLY A 147 -36.92 14.32 2.25
C GLY A 147 -36.65 13.67 3.61
N SER A 148 -35.54 12.94 3.76
CA SER A 148 -35.11 12.39 5.06
C SER A 148 -34.34 13.43 5.89
N THR A 149 -34.61 13.47 7.21
CA THR A 149 -33.80 14.20 8.20
C THR A 149 -32.65 13.38 8.77
N GLU A 150 -32.54 12.12 8.34
CA GLU A 150 -31.52 11.19 8.82
C GLU A 150 -30.15 11.48 8.20
N PRO A 151 -29.04 11.16 8.90
CA PRO A 151 -27.72 11.20 8.30
C PRO A 151 -27.65 10.24 7.09
N GLY A 152 -27.00 10.69 6.01
CA GLY A 152 -26.95 9.96 4.73
C GLY A 152 -26.45 8.51 4.83
N LEU A 153 -26.73 7.71 3.80
CA LEU A 153 -26.57 6.25 3.87
C LEU A 153 -25.17 5.79 4.34
N LYS A 154 -25.08 4.97 5.40
CA LYS A 154 -23.81 4.34 5.82
C LYS A 154 -23.29 3.40 4.73
N VAL A 155 -21.96 3.30 4.60
CA VAL A 155 -21.31 2.29 3.74
C VAL A 155 -21.66 0.89 4.26
N LYS A 156 -22.22 0.03 3.41
CA LYS A 156 -22.67 -1.32 3.81
C LYS A 156 -21.56 -2.36 3.61
N VAL A 157 -21.30 -3.18 4.62
CA VAL A 157 -20.33 -4.28 4.58
C VAL A 157 -21.07 -5.62 4.48
N HIS A 158 -20.76 -6.40 3.46
CA HIS A 158 -21.31 -7.73 3.22
C HIS A 158 -20.28 -8.78 3.67
N TYR A 159 -20.58 -9.56 4.71
CA TYR A 159 -19.72 -10.64 5.19
C TYR A 159 -20.25 -11.99 4.70
N CYS A 160 -19.55 -12.60 3.74
CA CYS A 160 -19.96 -13.83 3.07
C CYS A 160 -19.11 -15.00 3.54
N THR A 161 -19.74 -16.09 3.94
CA THR A 161 -19.05 -17.31 4.42
C THR A 161 -19.30 -18.54 3.56
N SER A 162 -19.86 -18.38 2.35
CA SER A 162 -20.00 -19.46 1.36
C SER A 162 -19.86 -18.95 -0.09
N LYS A 163 -19.69 -19.88 -1.04
CA LYS A 163 -19.66 -19.53 -2.48
C LYS A 163 -20.96 -18.89 -2.93
N HIS A 164 -22.11 -19.39 -2.46
CA HIS A 164 -23.44 -18.90 -2.84
C HIS A 164 -23.64 -17.42 -2.42
N THR A 165 -23.36 -17.11 -1.15
CA THR A 165 -23.50 -15.74 -0.63
C THR A 165 -22.59 -14.74 -1.33
N THR A 166 -21.35 -15.15 -1.62
CA THR A 166 -20.39 -14.38 -2.43
C THR A 166 -20.88 -14.13 -3.86
N GLU A 167 -21.35 -15.16 -4.56
CA GLU A 167 -21.86 -15.03 -5.94
C GLU A 167 -23.07 -14.09 -5.99
N ARG A 168 -24.02 -14.21 -5.05
CA ARG A 168 -25.18 -13.33 -4.93
C ARG A 168 -24.79 -11.86 -4.71
N VAL A 169 -23.91 -11.59 -3.73
CA VAL A 169 -23.44 -10.22 -3.43
C VAL A 169 -22.72 -9.58 -4.62
N LEU A 170 -21.89 -10.35 -5.32
CA LEU A 170 -21.20 -9.87 -6.52
C LEU A 170 -22.18 -9.51 -7.63
N GLN A 171 -23.10 -10.43 -7.96
CA GLN A 171 -24.13 -10.21 -8.99
C GLN A 171 -25.02 -9.00 -8.70
N GLN A 172 -25.43 -8.80 -7.43
CA GLN A 172 -26.34 -7.73 -7.04
C GLN A 172 -25.65 -6.35 -6.99
N TYR A 173 -24.38 -6.26 -6.61
CA TYR A 173 -23.79 -4.99 -6.17
C TYR A 173 -22.46 -4.60 -6.84
N PHE A 174 -21.72 -5.53 -7.45
CA PHE A 174 -20.35 -5.26 -7.93
C PHE A 174 -20.14 -5.49 -9.43
N MET A 175 -21.06 -6.19 -10.13
CA MET A 175 -20.92 -6.48 -11.58
C MET A 175 -20.90 -5.26 -12.51
N HIS A 176 -21.32 -4.09 -12.05
CA HIS A 176 -21.37 -2.86 -12.83
C HIS A 176 -20.28 -1.83 -12.44
N GLU A 177 -19.53 -2.11 -11.39
CA GLU A 177 -18.48 -1.22 -10.90
C GLU A 177 -17.27 -1.25 -11.84
N LYS A 178 -16.77 -0.06 -12.20
CA LYS A 178 -15.59 0.08 -13.08
C LYS A 178 -14.28 0.23 -12.33
N ILE A 179 -14.35 0.58 -11.05
CA ILE A 179 -13.21 0.76 -10.16
C ILE A 179 -13.56 0.08 -8.85
N LEU A 180 -12.71 -0.86 -8.42
CA LEU A 180 -12.90 -1.63 -7.20
C LEU A 180 -11.64 -1.56 -6.34
N GLY A 181 -11.76 -1.21 -5.07
CA GLY A 181 -10.71 -1.44 -4.09
C GLY A 181 -10.55 -2.94 -3.86
N PHE A 182 -9.32 -3.44 -3.80
CA PHE A 182 -9.04 -4.87 -3.68
C PHE A 182 -7.84 -5.12 -2.77
N ASP A 183 -8.01 -6.07 -1.85
CA ASP A 183 -6.96 -6.56 -0.94
C ASP A 183 -7.22 -8.05 -0.58
N LEU A 184 -6.26 -8.71 0.08
CA LEU A 184 -6.36 -10.08 0.60
C LEU A 184 -5.80 -10.23 2.00
N GLU A 185 -6.39 -11.12 2.80
CA GLU A 185 -5.79 -11.58 4.07
C GLU A 185 -5.63 -13.12 4.14
N TRP A 186 -4.67 -13.56 4.95
CA TRP A 186 -4.23 -14.96 4.98
C TRP A 186 -3.62 -15.41 6.31
N ALA A 187 -3.63 -16.72 6.57
CA ALA A 187 -3.03 -17.30 7.78
C ALA A 187 -1.54 -16.93 7.89
N THR A 188 -1.11 -16.41 9.04
CA THR A 188 0.23 -15.82 9.21
C THR A 188 1.39 -16.80 9.06
N ASP A 189 1.13 -18.09 9.28
CA ASP A 189 2.05 -19.21 9.08
C ASP A 189 1.87 -19.90 7.69
N ALA A 190 1.09 -19.31 6.78
CA ALA A 190 0.77 -19.89 5.48
C ALA A 190 2.02 -20.15 4.65
N THR A 191 2.23 -21.42 4.31
CA THR A 191 3.33 -21.87 3.45
C THR A 191 2.86 -22.14 2.03
N LYS A 192 3.82 -22.03 1.09
CA LYS A 192 3.64 -22.24 -0.35
C LYS A 192 3.17 -23.66 -0.75
N PHE A 193 3.11 -24.58 0.21
CA PHE A 193 2.73 -26.00 0.06
C PHE A 193 1.34 -26.31 0.65
N GLN A 194 0.75 -25.37 1.40
CA GLN A 194 -0.62 -25.51 1.92
C GLN A 194 -1.65 -25.09 0.87
N GLY A 195 -2.89 -25.54 1.03
CA GLY A 195 -3.99 -25.25 0.12
C GLY A 195 -4.44 -23.79 0.12
N ALA A 196 -5.35 -23.50 -0.81
CA ALA A 196 -5.86 -22.17 -1.08
C ALA A 196 -6.47 -21.48 0.15
N ARG A 197 -7.30 -22.17 0.94
CA ARG A 197 -7.98 -21.63 2.14
C ARG A 197 -7.05 -21.00 3.20
N ARG A 198 -5.76 -21.37 3.22
CA ARG A 198 -4.75 -20.75 4.10
C ARG A 198 -3.96 -19.64 3.42
N ASN A 199 -3.89 -19.66 2.09
CA ASN A 199 -3.14 -18.69 1.27
C ASN A 199 -4.03 -17.60 0.64
N VAL A 200 -5.34 -17.73 0.74
CA VAL A 200 -6.35 -16.70 0.49
C VAL A 200 -7.48 -17.01 1.48
N CYS A 201 -7.37 -16.48 2.70
CA CYS A 201 -8.37 -16.75 3.73
C CYS A 201 -9.58 -15.84 3.55
N LEU A 202 -9.32 -14.57 3.29
CA LEU A 202 -10.30 -13.50 3.11
C LEU A 202 -9.95 -12.72 1.84
N VAL A 203 -10.96 -12.44 1.02
CA VAL A 203 -10.87 -11.52 -0.11
C VAL A 203 -11.68 -10.28 0.24
N GLN A 204 -11.12 -9.09 0.00
CA GLN A 204 -11.85 -7.83 0.17
C GLN A 204 -12.08 -7.15 -1.17
N ILE A 205 -13.33 -6.72 -1.42
CA ILE A 205 -13.71 -5.85 -2.54
C ILE A 205 -14.45 -4.64 -1.99
N ALA A 206 -14.12 -3.44 -2.46
CA ALA A 206 -14.82 -2.21 -2.11
C ALA A 206 -15.25 -1.43 -3.36
N SER A 207 -16.43 -0.84 -3.29
CA SER A 207 -16.88 0.23 -4.18
C SER A 207 -17.24 1.47 -3.32
N PRO A 208 -17.58 2.64 -3.91
CA PRO A 208 -17.87 3.84 -3.13
C PRO A 208 -18.97 3.66 -2.07
N SER A 209 -19.94 2.78 -2.30
CA SER A 209 -21.11 2.58 -1.43
C SER A 209 -21.09 1.31 -0.58
N ARG A 210 -20.30 0.30 -0.97
CA ARG A 210 -20.36 -1.06 -0.41
C ARG A 210 -18.99 -1.71 -0.32
N ILE A 211 -18.84 -2.58 0.66
CA ILE A 211 -17.65 -3.42 0.87
C ILE A 211 -18.13 -4.86 0.97
N ALA A 212 -17.37 -5.80 0.42
CA ALA A 212 -17.64 -7.22 0.52
C ALA A 212 -16.39 -7.96 1.01
N LEU A 213 -16.61 -8.83 2.00
CA LEU A 213 -15.59 -9.63 2.68
C LEU A 213 -15.93 -11.11 2.45
N PHE A 214 -15.26 -11.74 1.49
CA PHE A 214 -15.49 -13.14 1.13
C PHE A 214 -14.55 -14.04 1.93
N HIS A 215 -15.09 -14.77 2.91
CA HIS A 215 -14.31 -15.55 3.85
C HIS A 215 -14.09 -16.99 3.38
N LEU A 216 -13.25 -17.15 2.35
CA LEU A 216 -12.91 -18.43 1.70
C LEU A 216 -12.43 -19.51 2.68
N ALA A 217 -11.79 -19.13 3.79
CA ALA A 217 -11.40 -20.10 4.83
C ALA A 217 -12.62 -20.85 5.41
N LEU A 218 -13.76 -20.16 5.58
CA LEU A 218 -14.97 -20.67 6.23
C LEU A 218 -16.00 -21.30 5.28
N TYR A 219 -15.80 -21.21 3.96
CA TYR A 219 -16.73 -21.84 3.00
C TYR A 219 -16.99 -23.32 3.35
N PRO A 220 -18.20 -23.87 3.12
CA PRO A 220 -18.44 -25.31 3.21
C PRO A 220 -17.34 -26.13 2.52
N LYS A 221 -16.92 -27.27 3.09
CA LYS A 221 -15.75 -28.03 2.59
C LYS A 221 -15.93 -28.60 1.17
N ASN A 222 -17.19 -28.75 0.77
CA ASN A 222 -17.66 -29.15 -0.55
C ASN A 222 -17.70 -28.00 -1.57
N ASP A 223 -17.58 -26.74 -1.14
CA ASP A 223 -17.51 -25.59 -2.05
C ASP A 223 -16.15 -25.57 -2.76
N ASP A 224 -16.21 -25.43 -4.09
CA ASP A 224 -15.16 -24.77 -4.84
C ASP A 224 -15.07 -23.29 -4.38
N LEU A 225 -13.85 -22.81 -4.15
CA LEU A 225 -13.59 -21.51 -3.56
C LEU A 225 -13.85 -20.33 -4.51
N VAL A 226 -13.93 -20.59 -5.81
CA VAL A 226 -14.01 -19.54 -6.82
C VAL A 226 -15.46 -19.33 -7.26
N ALA A 227 -16.05 -18.21 -6.83
CA ALA A 227 -17.31 -17.71 -7.37
C ALA A 227 -17.13 -17.29 -8.84
N PRO A 228 -17.97 -17.75 -9.80
CA PRO A 228 -17.86 -17.38 -11.21
C PRO A 228 -17.81 -15.87 -11.46
N SER A 229 -18.64 -15.09 -10.78
CA SER A 229 -18.63 -13.63 -10.90
C SER A 229 -17.35 -13.00 -10.34
N PHE A 230 -16.73 -13.60 -9.32
CA PHE A 230 -15.45 -13.12 -8.79
C PHE A 230 -14.33 -13.29 -9.82
N LYS A 231 -14.19 -14.50 -10.39
CA LYS A 231 -13.20 -14.75 -11.46
C LYS A 231 -13.43 -13.81 -12.64
N LYS A 232 -14.68 -13.65 -13.08
CA LYS A 232 -15.06 -12.74 -14.16
C LYS A 232 -14.63 -11.29 -13.88
N ILE A 233 -14.94 -10.73 -12.71
CA ILE A 233 -14.57 -9.35 -12.32
C ILE A 233 -13.04 -9.20 -12.25
N MET A 234 -12.32 -10.17 -11.69
CA MET A 234 -10.86 -10.07 -11.53
C MET A 234 -10.13 -10.18 -12.87
N GLU A 235 -10.60 -11.00 -13.81
CA GLU A 235 -9.99 -11.22 -15.12
C GLU A 235 -10.44 -10.20 -16.19
N ASP A 236 -11.46 -9.37 -15.91
CA ASP A 236 -11.88 -8.28 -16.80
C ASP A 236 -10.88 -7.09 -16.77
N PRO A 237 -10.23 -6.72 -17.89
CA PRO A 237 -9.35 -5.54 -17.96
C PRO A 237 -10.10 -4.21 -17.87
N GLU A 238 -11.40 -4.18 -18.17
CA GLU A 238 -12.24 -2.97 -18.14
C GLU A 238 -12.76 -2.64 -16.74
N VAL A 239 -12.49 -3.50 -15.75
CA VAL A 239 -12.69 -3.23 -14.33
C VAL A 239 -11.33 -3.01 -13.69
N THR A 240 -11.06 -1.81 -13.21
CA THR A 240 -9.79 -1.48 -12.56
C THR A 240 -9.83 -1.91 -11.09
N LYS A 241 -8.93 -2.81 -10.69
CA LYS A 241 -8.76 -3.23 -9.29
C LYS A 241 -7.62 -2.43 -8.66
N VAL A 242 -7.92 -1.65 -7.63
CA VAL A 242 -6.99 -0.68 -7.03
C VAL A 242 -6.52 -1.15 -5.66
N GLY A 243 -5.23 -0.98 -5.37
CA GLY A 243 -4.65 -1.29 -4.06
C GLY A 243 -3.21 -0.82 -3.91
N VAL A 244 -2.57 -1.22 -2.81
CA VAL A 244 -1.15 -0.95 -2.51
C VAL A 244 -0.42 -2.29 -2.39
N TRP A 245 0.66 -2.46 -3.16
CA TRP A 245 1.37 -3.73 -3.34
C TRP A 245 0.54 -4.85 -4.01
N ILE A 246 -0.62 -4.50 -4.56
CA ILE A 246 -1.68 -5.37 -5.12
C ILE A 246 -1.20 -6.47 -6.09
N LYS A 247 -0.05 -6.31 -6.74
CA LYS A 247 0.56 -7.39 -7.56
C LYS A 247 0.95 -8.62 -6.73
N GLY A 248 1.26 -8.46 -5.44
CA GLY A 248 1.51 -9.57 -4.52
C GLY A 248 0.25 -10.42 -4.36
N ASP A 249 -0.89 -9.77 -4.18
CA ASP A 249 -2.19 -10.36 -3.92
C ASP A 249 -2.75 -11.05 -5.16
N CYS A 250 -2.70 -10.39 -6.31
CA CYS A 250 -3.04 -10.99 -7.61
C CYS A 250 -2.10 -12.17 -7.96
N THR A 251 -0.82 -12.12 -7.58
CA THR A 251 0.09 -13.29 -7.73
C THR A 251 -0.37 -14.46 -6.84
N ARG A 252 -0.96 -14.17 -5.67
CA ARG A 252 -1.52 -15.17 -4.76
C ARG A 252 -2.83 -15.76 -5.30
N LEU A 253 -3.73 -14.92 -5.82
CA LEU A 253 -4.93 -15.36 -6.54
C LEU A 253 -4.58 -16.34 -7.67
N ARG A 254 -3.70 -15.96 -8.60
CA ARG A 254 -3.30 -16.84 -9.71
C ARG A 254 -2.73 -18.16 -9.21
N ARG A 255 -1.88 -18.12 -8.17
CA ARG A 255 -1.19 -19.30 -7.65
C ARG A 255 -2.13 -20.30 -6.96
N PHE A 256 -3.14 -19.82 -6.24
CA PHE A 256 -3.93 -20.65 -5.33
C PHE A 256 -5.39 -20.82 -5.73
N LEU A 257 -5.93 -19.93 -6.57
CA LEU A 257 -7.32 -19.94 -7.04
C LEU A 257 -7.44 -19.95 -8.57
N ASP A 258 -6.32 -19.99 -9.31
CA ASP A 258 -6.31 -19.96 -10.79
C ASP A 258 -7.11 -18.76 -11.35
N ILE A 259 -6.84 -17.55 -10.85
CA ILE A 259 -7.44 -16.30 -11.34
C ILE A 259 -6.31 -15.40 -11.83
N ASP A 260 -6.24 -15.11 -13.14
CA ASP A 260 -5.21 -14.23 -13.71
C ASP A 260 -5.71 -12.79 -13.78
N SER A 261 -5.55 -12.06 -12.68
CA SER A 261 -6.11 -10.71 -12.53
C SER A 261 -5.57 -9.71 -13.56
N ARG A 262 -6.48 -8.94 -14.17
CA ARG A 262 -6.20 -7.87 -15.14
C ARG A 262 -6.74 -6.53 -14.63
N GLY A 263 -6.31 -5.42 -15.21
CA GLY A 263 -6.72 -4.09 -14.77
C GLY A 263 -6.15 -3.73 -13.39
N ILE A 264 -4.96 -4.21 -13.04
CA ILE A 264 -4.38 -4.03 -11.70
C ILE A 264 -3.82 -2.61 -11.57
N PHE A 265 -4.27 -1.83 -10.60
CA PHE A 265 -3.82 -0.44 -10.40
C PHE A 265 -3.12 -0.26 -9.06
N GLU A 266 -1.82 0.03 -9.13
CA GLU A 266 -0.97 0.29 -7.97
C GLU A 266 -1.02 1.77 -7.61
N LEU A 267 -1.63 2.10 -6.46
CA LEU A 267 -1.77 3.47 -5.97
C LEU A 267 -0.42 4.17 -5.79
N SER A 268 0.63 3.45 -5.39
CA SER A 268 1.97 4.02 -5.24
C SER A 268 2.50 4.65 -6.54
N HIS A 269 2.09 4.16 -7.72
CA HIS A 269 2.47 4.76 -9.00
C HIS A 269 1.79 6.12 -9.21
N LEU A 270 0.50 6.23 -8.85
CA LEU A 270 -0.26 7.47 -8.98
C LEU A 270 0.20 8.52 -7.95
N TYR A 271 0.38 8.11 -6.69
CA TYR A 271 0.96 8.93 -5.63
C TYR A 271 2.30 9.54 -6.09
N ARG A 272 3.24 8.71 -6.55
CA ARG A 272 4.55 9.18 -7.02
C ARG A 272 4.45 10.08 -8.23
N LEU A 273 3.58 9.76 -9.19
CA LEU A 273 3.38 10.60 -10.38
C LEU A 273 2.91 12.00 -9.99
N ILE A 274 1.94 12.13 -9.07
CA ILE A 274 1.44 13.43 -8.60
C ILE A 274 2.55 14.20 -7.90
N LYS A 275 3.30 13.56 -6.98
CA LYS A 275 4.42 14.20 -6.27
C LYS A 275 5.52 14.69 -7.21
N CYS A 276 5.95 13.87 -8.16
CA CYS A 276 7.00 14.25 -9.13
C CYS A 276 6.50 15.35 -10.09
N SER A 277 5.23 15.30 -10.48
CA SER A 277 4.65 16.30 -11.38
C SER A 277 4.40 17.65 -10.70
N ALA A 278 4.04 17.65 -9.41
CA ALA A 278 3.87 18.86 -8.62
C ALA A 278 5.20 19.55 -8.22
N SER A 279 6.30 18.78 -8.14
CA SER A 279 7.64 19.30 -7.83
C SER A 279 8.52 19.56 -9.06
N GLY A 280 8.20 18.94 -10.19
CA GLY A 280 9.06 18.91 -11.38
C GLY A 280 10.21 17.89 -11.28
N GLU A 281 10.39 17.20 -10.16
CA GLU A 281 11.53 16.32 -9.88
C GLU A 281 11.39 14.91 -10.50
N TYR A 282 11.16 14.85 -11.81
CA TYR A 282 10.92 13.60 -12.54
C TYR A 282 12.09 12.60 -12.50
N GLY A 283 13.31 13.04 -12.21
CA GLY A 283 14.45 12.13 -11.95
C GLY A 283 14.26 11.22 -10.74
N SER A 284 13.36 11.59 -9.80
CA SER A 284 12.99 10.75 -8.65
C SER A 284 11.85 9.76 -8.96
N LEU A 285 11.21 9.84 -10.14
CA LEU A 285 10.04 9.04 -10.49
C LEU A 285 10.42 7.57 -10.70
N ASN A 286 9.91 6.71 -9.83
CA ASN A 286 10.20 5.28 -9.84
C ASN A 286 8.99 4.48 -9.34
N LYS A 287 9.12 3.14 -9.32
CA LYS A 287 8.07 2.21 -8.88
C LYS A 287 8.22 1.74 -7.43
N LYS A 288 8.95 2.45 -6.56
CA LYS A 288 8.95 2.13 -5.11
C LYS A 288 7.52 2.31 -4.59
N LEU A 289 7.11 1.34 -3.78
CA LEU A 289 5.83 1.38 -3.08
C LEU A 289 5.82 2.52 -2.06
N VAL A 290 4.62 2.94 -1.68
CA VAL A 290 4.36 3.85 -0.56
C VAL A 290 3.29 3.20 0.30
N GLY A 291 3.53 3.01 1.60
CA GLY A 291 2.59 2.29 2.46
C GLY A 291 1.20 2.93 2.51
N LEU A 292 0.14 2.11 2.50
CA LEU A 292 -1.26 2.57 2.47
C LEU A 292 -1.55 3.61 3.56
N ALA A 293 -1.13 3.35 4.79
CA ALA A 293 -1.30 4.27 5.91
C ALA A 293 -0.66 5.65 5.69
N SER A 294 0.46 5.75 4.97
CA SER A 294 1.09 7.03 4.64
C SER A 294 0.28 7.78 3.58
N GLN A 295 -0.27 7.07 2.59
CA GLN A 295 -1.14 7.65 1.57
C GLN A 295 -2.47 8.12 2.18
N VAL A 296 -3.06 7.34 3.10
CA VAL A 296 -4.25 7.68 3.89
C VAL A 296 -4.01 8.90 4.78
N GLN A 297 -2.92 8.94 5.56
CA GLN A 297 -2.60 10.08 6.41
C GLN A 297 -2.46 11.39 5.61
N GLU A 298 -1.88 11.33 4.41
CA GLU A 298 -1.66 12.52 3.58
C GLU A 298 -2.93 12.99 2.86
N TYR A 299 -3.60 12.10 2.13
CA TYR A 299 -4.74 12.47 1.28
C TYR A 299 -6.07 12.42 2.02
N LEU A 300 -6.23 11.54 3.00
CA LEU A 300 -7.46 11.40 3.80
C LEU A 300 -7.38 12.12 5.17
N ARG A 301 -6.22 12.74 5.46
CA ARG A 301 -5.97 13.67 6.59
C ARG A 301 -6.13 13.09 8.01
N LEU A 302 -6.40 11.81 8.13
CA LEU A 302 -6.55 11.05 9.38
C LEU A 302 -5.64 9.81 9.34
N PRO A 303 -5.07 9.36 10.48
CA PRO A 303 -4.20 8.19 10.52
C PRO A 303 -4.97 6.89 10.24
N LEU A 304 -4.41 5.98 9.44
CA LEU A 304 -4.97 4.63 9.31
C LEU A 304 -4.59 3.77 10.52
N PHE A 305 -5.54 3.06 11.11
CA PHE A 305 -5.24 2.11 12.19
C PHE A 305 -4.42 0.92 11.66
N LYS A 306 -3.11 0.91 11.94
CA LYS A 306 -2.18 -0.12 11.46
C LYS A 306 -2.35 -1.48 12.14
N GLY A 307 -3.14 -1.56 13.24
CA GLY A 307 -3.58 -2.77 13.92
C GLY A 307 -2.66 -3.98 13.81
N HIS A 308 -1.40 -3.88 14.26
CA HIS A 308 -0.39 -4.92 14.01
C HIS A 308 -0.87 -6.31 14.48
N ASP A 309 -1.57 -6.36 15.61
CA ASP A 309 -2.08 -7.60 16.20
C ASP A 309 -3.34 -8.12 15.48
N VAL A 310 -4.07 -7.25 14.78
CA VAL A 310 -5.17 -7.61 13.86
C VAL A 310 -4.60 -8.16 12.55
N ARG A 311 -3.64 -7.47 11.93
CA ARG A 311 -2.97 -7.94 10.71
C ARG A 311 -2.27 -9.29 10.91
N ALA A 312 -1.67 -9.50 12.10
CA ALA A 312 -1.02 -10.75 12.48
C ALA A 312 -1.96 -11.78 13.16
N SER A 313 -3.28 -11.59 13.11
CA SER A 313 -4.26 -12.46 13.75
C SER A 313 -4.53 -13.76 12.96
N ASP A 314 -5.37 -14.64 13.52
CA ASP A 314 -5.86 -15.81 12.79
C ASP A 314 -7.01 -15.42 11.85
N TRP A 315 -6.68 -15.35 10.57
CA TRP A 315 -7.63 -15.14 9.48
C TRP A 315 -8.34 -16.43 9.02
N SER A 316 -8.09 -17.59 9.62
CA SER A 316 -8.78 -18.86 9.26
C SER A 316 -10.01 -19.18 10.11
N SER A 317 -10.26 -18.37 11.14
CA SER A 317 -11.41 -18.47 12.07
C SER A 317 -12.40 -17.31 11.85
N PRO A 318 -13.67 -17.41 12.30
CA PRO A 318 -14.65 -16.32 12.22
C PRO A 318 -14.11 -14.96 12.65
N LEU A 319 -14.30 -13.95 11.81
CA LEU A 319 -13.73 -12.63 12.03
C LEU A 319 -14.32 -11.95 13.27
N ARG A 320 -13.44 -11.38 14.09
CA ARG A 320 -13.81 -10.42 15.12
C ARG A 320 -14.15 -9.07 14.47
N MET A 321 -14.90 -8.24 15.19
CA MET A 321 -15.24 -6.89 14.71
C MET A 321 -13.99 -6.08 14.33
N GLU A 322 -12.90 -6.18 15.08
CA GLU A 322 -11.62 -5.52 14.76
C GLU A 322 -11.04 -5.95 13.40
N GLN A 323 -11.13 -7.24 13.06
CA GLN A 323 -10.68 -7.78 11.76
C GLN A 323 -11.59 -7.32 10.61
N ILE A 324 -12.91 -7.23 10.85
CA ILE A 324 -13.87 -6.68 9.89
C ILE A 324 -13.56 -5.21 9.62
N ILE A 325 -13.39 -4.39 10.67
CA ILE A 325 -13.08 -2.96 10.55
C ILE A 325 -11.78 -2.74 9.81
N TYR A 326 -10.72 -3.46 10.19
CA TYR A 326 -9.41 -3.39 9.54
C TYR A 326 -9.49 -3.73 8.05
N SER A 327 -9.97 -4.93 7.71
CA SER A 327 -9.95 -5.44 6.32
C SER A 327 -10.92 -4.69 5.40
N ALA A 328 -12.07 -4.23 5.92
CA ALA A 328 -12.96 -3.35 5.18
C ALA A 328 -12.35 -1.96 4.94
N SER A 329 -11.62 -1.40 5.91
CA SER A 329 -10.95 -0.10 5.78
C SER A 329 -9.83 -0.14 4.75
N ASP A 330 -8.99 -1.18 4.73
CA ASP A 330 -7.86 -1.28 3.79
C ASP A 330 -8.34 -1.29 2.31
N ALA A 331 -9.37 -2.08 1.99
CA ALA A 331 -9.96 -2.09 0.65
C ALA A 331 -10.71 -0.79 0.31
N TYR A 332 -11.47 -0.21 1.25
CA TYR A 332 -12.23 1.04 0.99
C TYR A 332 -11.31 2.26 0.83
N ALA A 333 -10.19 2.29 1.56
CA ALA A 333 -9.17 3.33 1.42
C ALA A 333 -8.65 3.41 -0.01
N ALA A 334 -8.47 2.27 -0.69
CA ALA A 334 -7.98 2.24 -2.06
C ALA A 334 -8.91 2.95 -3.07
N VAL A 335 -10.24 2.82 -2.89
CA VAL A 335 -11.24 3.52 -3.73
C VAL A 335 -11.18 5.03 -3.52
N GLN A 336 -11.17 5.46 -2.25
CA GLN A 336 -11.16 6.88 -1.89
C GLN A 336 -9.84 7.55 -2.31
N LEU A 337 -8.69 6.91 -2.06
CA LEU A 337 -7.39 7.38 -2.50
C LEU A 337 -7.31 7.53 -4.03
N TYR A 338 -7.80 6.55 -4.79
CA TYR A 338 -7.82 6.63 -6.26
C TYR A 338 -8.59 7.86 -6.74
N ALA A 339 -9.81 8.06 -6.24
CA ALA A 339 -10.69 9.15 -6.68
C ALA A 339 -10.10 10.53 -6.36
N ILE A 340 -9.54 10.68 -5.16
CA ILE A 340 -8.93 11.93 -4.69
C ILE A 340 -7.62 12.20 -5.43
N MET A 341 -6.76 11.21 -5.58
CA MET A 341 -5.51 11.35 -6.33
C MET A 341 -5.74 11.64 -7.81
N ASP A 342 -6.70 11.00 -8.47
CA ASP A 342 -7.02 11.31 -9.87
C ASP A 342 -7.58 12.74 -10.02
N HIS A 343 -8.34 13.25 -9.03
CA HIS A 343 -8.72 14.65 -9.00
C HIS A 343 -7.50 15.58 -8.87
N HIS A 344 -6.59 15.33 -7.91
CA HIS A 344 -5.34 16.09 -7.81
C HIS A 344 -4.52 16.04 -9.09
N ARG A 345 -4.40 14.86 -9.72
CA ARG A 345 -3.70 14.67 -11.01
C ARG A 345 -4.31 15.52 -12.13
N LYS A 346 -5.65 15.60 -12.20
CA LYS A 346 -6.37 16.42 -13.20
C LYS A 346 -6.19 17.92 -13.01
N ASN A 347 -5.80 18.36 -11.80
CA ASN A 347 -5.57 19.77 -11.48
C ASN A 347 -4.09 20.20 -11.62
N LEU A 348 -3.20 19.32 -12.07
CA LEU A 348 -1.81 19.65 -12.39
C LEU A 348 -1.68 20.19 -13.82
N ASP A 349 -0.75 21.11 -14.05
CA ASP A 349 -0.43 21.64 -15.38
C ASP A 349 1.07 21.46 -15.68
N PRO A 350 1.47 20.72 -16.74
CA PRO A 350 0.61 19.94 -17.63
C PRO A 350 0.04 18.68 -16.95
N VAL A 351 -1.22 18.34 -17.26
CA VAL A 351 -1.92 17.17 -16.68
C VAL A 351 -1.15 15.88 -17.03
N PRO A 352 -0.54 15.17 -16.06
CA PRO A 352 0.16 13.94 -16.35
C PRO A 352 -0.85 12.81 -16.62
N PRO A 353 -0.64 11.96 -17.64
CA PRO A 353 -1.56 10.88 -17.99
C PRO A 353 -1.64 9.84 -16.86
N MET A 354 -2.78 9.14 -16.77
CA MET A 354 -2.96 8.05 -15.81
C MET A 354 -1.81 7.01 -15.89
N PRO A 355 -1.27 6.49 -14.77
CA PRO A 355 -0.39 5.33 -14.79
C PRO A 355 -1.01 4.15 -15.56
N TYR A 356 -0.17 3.33 -16.18
CA TYR A 356 -0.62 2.05 -16.76
C TYR A 356 -0.98 1.06 -15.66
N HIS A 357 -1.90 0.13 -15.96
CA HIS A 357 -2.14 -1.03 -15.13
C HIS A 357 -0.83 -1.84 -14.93
N ALA A 358 -0.61 -2.27 -13.70
CA ALA A 358 0.70 -2.67 -13.19
C ALA A 358 1.15 -4.04 -13.71
N GLU A 359 0.23 -4.92 -14.14
CA GLU A 359 0.52 -6.18 -14.82
C GLU A 359 1.21 -5.98 -16.17
N LEU A 360 0.98 -4.85 -16.85
CA LEU A 360 1.62 -4.52 -18.13
C LEU A 360 3.13 -4.25 -17.99
N ASN A 361 3.62 -4.04 -16.76
CA ASN A 361 5.02 -3.74 -16.41
C ASN A 361 5.61 -2.47 -17.05
N LEU A 362 4.83 -1.69 -17.81
CA LEU A 362 5.25 -0.46 -18.49
C LEU A 362 5.75 0.62 -17.50
N PRO A 363 6.66 1.53 -17.91
CA PRO A 363 7.08 2.67 -17.07
C PRO A 363 5.90 3.57 -16.65
N ILE A 364 6.08 4.34 -15.56
CA ILE A 364 5.11 5.38 -15.20
C ILE A 364 5.22 6.49 -16.26
N ARG A 365 4.08 6.90 -16.82
CA ARG A 365 4.03 7.96 -17.84
C ARG A 365 4.16 9.33 -17.20
N ILE A 366 4.85 10.23 -17.90
CA ILE A 366 4.96 11.66 -17.57
C ILE A 366 4.08 12.46 -18.54
N ALA A 367 3.74 13.70 -18.22
CA ALA A 367 3.04 14.61 -19.11
C ALA A 367 3.80 14.84 -20.43
N SER A 368 3.06 15.01 -21.53
CA SER A 368 3.63 15.36 -22.84
C SER A 368 4.22 16.77 -22.80
N GLY A 369 5.44 16.94 -23.32
CA GLY A 369 6.15 18.23 -23.33
C GLY A 369 7.02 18.51 -22.11
N VAL A 370 7.17 17.55 -21.19
CA VAL A 370 8.19 17.61 -20.14
C VAL A 370 9.49 17.03 -20.71
N ASP A 371 10.48 17.91 -20.96
CA ASP A 371 11.83 17.47 -21.29
C ASP A 371 12.50 16.87 -20.04
N LEU A 372 12.80 15.58 -20.09
CA LEU A 372 13.65 14.93 -19.09
C LEU A 372 15.09 15.42 -19.29
N PRO A 373 15.73 16.08 -18.29
CA PRO A 373 17.14 16.38 -18.38
C PRO A 373 17.93 15.07 -18.48
N THR A 374 18.67 14.91 -19.58
CA THR A 374 19.58 13.78 -19.76
C THR A 374 20.77 14.01 -18.83
N ALA A 375 20.69 13.47 -17.61
CA ALA A 375 21.69 13.64 -16.58
C ALA A 375 22.56 12.38 -16.43
N ASP A 376 23.85 12.55 -16.67
CA ASP A 376 24.87 11.70 -16.07
C ASP A 376 24.79 11.78 -14.53
N GLU A 377 25.15 10.67 -13.88
CA GLU A 377 25.44 10.49 -12.44
C GLU A 377 24.74 11.43 -11.41
N VAL A 378 23.62 10.96 -10.82
CA VAL A 378 23.19 11.43 -9.50
C VAL A 378 22.93 10.23 -8.57
N LEU A 379 23.43 10.33 -7.35
CA LEU A 379 23.52 9.26 -6.35
C LEU A 379 22.17 8.96 -5.67
N GLU A 380 21.94 7.67 -5.35
CA GLU A 380 20.73 7.21 -4.68
C GLU A 380 20.63 7.72 -3.22
N GLN A 381 19.55 8.42 -2.88
CA GLN A 381 19.14 8.65 -1.49
C GLN A 381 18.11 7.59 -1.06
N GLU A 382 18.43 6.85 0.00
CA GLU A 382 17.49 5.92 0.63
C GLU A 382 16.53 6.67 1.56
N ALA A 383 15.23 6.56 1.30
CA ALA A 383 14.18 7.00 2.24
C ALA A 383 13.99 5.95 3.35
N GLU A 384 13.89 6.40 4.60
CA GLU A 384 13.60 5.57 5.76
C GLU A 384 12.10 5.19 5.83
N ASP A 385 11.80 3.90 5.92
CA ASP A 385 10.49 3.41 6.36
C ASP A 385 10.53 3.11 7.87
N GLY A 386 9.69 3.80 8.64
CA GLY A 386 9.63 3.68 10.09
C GLY A 386 9.01 2.36 10.58
N ALA A 387 9.77 1.58 11.33
CA ALA A 387 9.25 0.42 12.06
C ALA A 387 8.51 0.86 13.33
N ALA A 388 7.19 0.68 13.37
CA ALA A 388 6.35 0.99 14.52
C ALA A 388 6.55 -0.03 15.67
N ALA A 389 6.44 0.45 16.91
CA ALA A 389 6.50 -0.37 18.11
C ALA A 389 5.18 -1.14 18.33
N ARG A 390 5.26 -2.17 19.19
CA ARG A 390 4.11 -2.97 19.63
C ARG A 390 3.54 -2.41 20.91
N ASP A 391 2.40 -1.74 20.80
CA ASP A 391 1.20 -2.01 21.60
C ASP A 391 0.05 -1.30 20.89
N GLY A 392 -0.88 -2.08 20.33
CA GLY A 392 -2.07 -1.54 19.68
C GLY A 392 -3.13 -1.18 20.73
N PRO A 393 -3.75 0.01 20.68
CA PRO A 393 -4.92 0.30 21.49
C PRO A 393 -6.06 -0.63 21.06
N VAL A 394 -6.57 -1.43 22.01
CA VAL A 394 -7.74 -2.31 21.80
C VAL A 394 -8.97 -1.44 21.54
N LEU A 395 -9.79 -1.81 20.55
CA LEU A 395 -10.98 -1.02 20.21
C LEU A 395 -12.00 -1.07 21.35
N SER A 396 -12.60 0.06 21.71
CA SER A 396 -13.57 0.11 22.81
C SER A 396 -14.90 -0.54 22.43
N ASP A 397 -15.60 -1.19 23.37
CA ASP A 397 -16.90 -1.83 23.08
C ASP A 397 -17.91 -0.84 22.47
N LYS A 398 -17.92 0.42 22.95
CA LYS A 398 -18.75 1.48 22.38
C LYS A 398 -18.40 1.76 20.92
N TYR A 399 -17.10 1.84 20.59
CA TYR A 399 -16.63 1.99 19.22
C TYR A 399 -17.15 0.82 18.37
N LEU A 400 -16.95 -0.43 18.82
CA LEU A 400 -17.39 -1.63 18.10
C LEU A 400 -18.90 -1.69 17.84
N THR A 401 -19.75 -1.28 18.79
CA THR A 401 -21.22 -1.30 18.59
C THR A 401 -21.68 -0.44 17.42
N TYR A 402 -21.05 0.70 17.18
CA TYR A 402 -21.40 1.63 16.09
C TYR A 402 -21.19 1.05 14.68
N PHE A 403 -20.28 0.08 14.53
CA PHE A 403 -20.05 -0.62 13.26
C PHE A 403 -21.11 -1.70 12.98
N GLY A 404 -21.77 -2.22 14.01
CA GLY A 404 -22.76 -3.31 13.90
C GLY A 404 -23.85 -3.01 12.86
N ASP A 405 -24.44 -1.80 12.91
CA ASP A 405 -25.48 -1.34 11.97
C ASP A 405 -25.06 -1.38 10.49
N SER A 406 -23.75 -1.40 10.23
CA SER A 406 -23.18 -1.32 8.87
C SER A 406 -22.90 -2.69 8.27
N ILE A 407 -22.99 -3.77 9.05
CA ILE A 407 -22.50 -5.10 8.71
C ILE A 407 -23.67 -6.06 8.50
N ASN A 408 -23.84 -6.50 7.25
CA ASN A 408 -24.76 -7.57 6.89
C ASN A 408 -23.99 -8.90 6.86
N ILE A 409 -24.35 -9.80 7.77
CA ILE A 409 -23.93 -11.20 7.69
C ILE A 409 -24.85 -11.87 6.66
N GLU A 410 -24.27 -12.32 5.55
CA GLU A 410 -25.05 -12.93 4.47
C GLU A 410 -25.40 -14.37 4.83
N VAL A 411 -26.69 -14.63 5.04
CA VAL A 411 -27.23 -15.96 5.37
C VAL A 411 -27.59 -16.72 4.10
N GLU A 412 -27.48 -18.04 4.15
CA GLU A 412 -27.97 -18.97 3.12
C GLU A 412 -29.49 -19.12 3.20
N ASN A 413 -30.21 -18.16 2.63
CA ASN A 413 -31.65 -18.27 2.41
C ASN A 413 -31.93 -18.78 0.99
N ASP A 414 -32.33 -20.05 0.91
CA ASP A 414 -32.66 -20.74 -0.35
C ASP A 414 -34.08 -20.36 -0.83
N ALA A 415 -34.26 -19.10 -1.23
CA ALA A 415 -35.51 -18.60 -1.79
C ALA A 415 -35.31 -17.41 -2.75
N SER A 416 -35.57 -17.65 -4.04
CA SER A 416 -35.74 -16.59 -5.03
C SER A 416 -37.13 -15.95 -4.93
N ALA A 417 -37.25 -14.75 -4.37
CA ALA A 417 -38.44 -13.92 -4.52
C ALA A 417 -38.19 -12.44 -4.23
N GLY A 418 -38.73 -11.57 -5.11
CA GLY A 418 -39.43 -10.34 -4.69
C GLY A 418 -38.61 -9.15 -4.20
N ILE A 419 -38.63 -8.09 -5.01
CA ILE A 419 -38.51 -6.71 -4.52
C ILE A 419 -39.76 -6.38 -3.69
N ASP A 420 -39.61 -5.91 -2.45
CA ASP A 420 -40.32 -4.72 -1.96
C ASP A 420 -39.58 -4.10 -0.76
N GLU A 421 -39.57 -2.78 -0.68
CA GLU A 421 -38.92 -1.98 0.36
C GLU A 421 -39.96 -1.05 1.00
N SER A 422 -40.83 -1.61 1.86
CA SER A 422 -41.51 -0.88 2.94
C SER A 422 -42.41 -1.79 3.78
N SER A 423 -42.14 -1.90 5.08
CA SER A 423 -43.17 -1.90 6.14
C SER A 423 -42.56 -2.15 7.53
N THR A 424 -42.16 -1.06 8.20
CA THR A 424 -42.03 -1.06 9.66
C THR A 424 -43.40 -1.28 10.30
N ALA A 425 -43.55 -2.37 11.06
CA ALA A 425 -44.65 -2.55 11.99
C ALA A 425 -44.09 -2.86 13.40
N MET A 426 -44.24 -1.90 14.32
CA MET A 426 -43.91 -2.10 15.72
C MET A 426 -44.88 -3.09 16.37
N VAL A 427 -44.37 -4.03 17.17
CA VAL A 427 -45.12 -4.58 18.31
C VAL A 427 -44.20 -4.67 19.51
N SER A 428 -44.45 -3.86 20.53
CA SER A 428 -43.91 -4.05 21.88
C SER A 428 -44.89 -4.85 22.72
N ALA A 429 -44.41 -5.88 23.41
CA ALA A 429 -45.06 -6.47 24.57
C ALA A 429 -43.99 -6.87 25.59
N LYS A 430 -44.29 -6.67 26.88
CA LYS A 430 -43.32 -6.76 27.99
C LYS A 430 -43.42 -8.07 28.77
N ASP A 431 -42.49 -8.18 29.71
CA ASP A 431 -42.58 -8.89 31.00
C ASP A 431 -42.48 -10.43 31.01
N ALA A 432 -41.34 -10.92 31.54
CA ALA A 432 -41.32 -11.65 32.81
C ALA A 432 -39.88 -11.73 33.37
N ALA A 433 -39.71 -11.50 34.68
CA ALA A 433 -38.42 -11.55 35.35
C ALA A 433 -38.13 -12.93 35.96
N SER A 434 -36.86 -13.35 36.00
CA SER A 434 -36.33 -14.11 37.14
C SER A 434 -34.81 -14.06 37.24
N ALA A 435 -34.32 -13.78 38.44
CA ALA A 435 -32.98 -13.98 38.95
C ALA A 435 -33.15 -14.52 40.41
N PRO A 436 -32.12 -14.91 41.18
CA PRO A 436 -30.67 -14.84 40.90
C PRO A 436 -29.90 -16.13 41.29
N SER A 437 -28.58 -16.14 41.09
CA SER A 437 -27.62 -16.59 42.13
C SER A 437 -26.17 -16.26 41.78
N THR A 438 -25.48 -15.61 42.72
CA THR A 438 -24.02 -15.68 42.86
C THR A 438 -23.70 -16.55 44.09
N PRO A 439 -22.44 -16.92 44.32
CA PRO A 439 -21.67 -16.11 45.27
C PRO A 439 -20.19 -15.88 44.88
N ALA A 440 -19.60 -14.81 45.44
CA ALA A 440 -18.15 -14.62 45.57
C ALA A 440 -17.58 -15.57 46.66
N VAL A 441 -16.28 -15.76 46.92
CA VAL A 441 -15.16 -14.84 47.23
C VAL A 441 -13.86 -15.71 47.11
N ALA A 442 -12.69 -15.25 46.64
CA ALA A 442 -11.64 -14.69 47.50
C ALA A 442 -10.41 -14.19 46.73
N SER A 443 -9.78 -13.15 47.28
CA SER A 443 -8.62 -12.42 46.73
C SER A 443 -7.26 -13.00 47.13
N LYS A 444 -6.22 -12.75 46.32
CA LYS A 444 -4.92 -12.20 46.81
C LYS A 444 -4.08 -11.60 45.66
N LYS A 445 -3.48 -10.45 45.97
CA LYS A 445 -2.56 -9.57 45.19
C LYS A 445 -1.21 -9.55 45.97
N PRO A 446 -0.16 -8.75 45.65
CA PRO A 446 0.19 -7.96 44.45
C PRO A 446 1.72 -8.07 44.08
N THR A 447 2.23 -7.04 43.38
CA THR A 447 3.64 -6.57 43.20
C THR A 447 4.36 -6.99 41.90
N ALA A 448 5.05 -6.10 41.18
CA ALA A 448 5.17 -4.63 41.28
C ALA A 448 5.36 -3.97 39.88
N ALA A 449 5.07 -2.67 39.79
CA ALA A 449 5.24 -1.83 38.60
C ALA A 449 6.61 -1.11 38.57
N LEU A 450 6.72 -0.06 37.74
CA LEU A 450 7.82 0.92 37.51
C LEU A 450 8.58 0.68 36.19
N THR A 451 8.76 1.65 35.28
CA THR A 451 8.22 3.02 35.18
C THR A 451 8.33 3.49 33.73
N ALA A 452 7.37 4.27 33.23
CA ALA A 452 7.56 5.06 32.01
C ALA A 452 8.34 6.35 32.34
N THR A 453 9.08 6.90 31.37
CA THR A 453 9.49 8.32 31.41
C THR A 453 9.58 8.85 29.97
N THR A 454 8.98 10.02 29.77
CA THR A 454 8.60 10.58 28.46
C THR A 454 9.61 11.65 27.98
N THR A 455 9.48 12.09 26.72
CA THR A 455 10.03 13.37 26.17
C THR A 455 11.56 13.45 25.97
N THR A 456 12.14 14.19 25.01
CA THR A 456 11.66 15.30 24.14
C THR A 456 12.33 15.27 22.75
N LEU A 457 11.79 16.03 21.78
CA LEU A 457 12.44 16.40 20.51
C LEU A 457 13.72 17.24 20.73
N GLY A 458 14.73 17.15 19.83
CA GLY A 458 15.94 17.98 19.94
C GLY A 458 17.01 17.88 18.84
N ASP A 459 16.83 18.66 17.77
CA ASP A 459 17.84 19.34 16.93
C ASP A 459 19.00 18.58 16.21
N LYS A 460 19.69 19.33 15.35
CA LYS A 460 20.46 18.94 14.16
C LYS A 460 21.87 18.40 14.40
N THR A 461 22.37 17.70 13.36
CA THR A 461 23.79 17.59 12.98
C THR A 461 24.76 17.12 14.06
N ARG A 462 24.80 15.80 14.30
CA ARG A 462 26.02 15.14 14.82
C ARG A 462 26.94 14.78 13.63
N PRO A 463 28.26 15.03 13.68
CA PRO A 463 29.18 14.59 12.64
C PRO A 463 29.09 13.07 12.45
N LYS A 464 29.07 12.59 11.20
CA LYS A 464 29.12 11.16 10.91
C LYS A 464 30.39 10.56 11.53
N ASP A 465 30.24 9.55 12.38
CA ASP A 465 31.38 8.85 12.99
C ASP A 465 32.30 8.31 11.88
N ALA A 466 33.59 8.64 11.94
CA ALA A 466 34.55 8.24 10.91
C ALA A 466 34.58 6.70 10.70
N ARG A 467 34.28 5.92 11.74
CA ARG A 467 34.19 4.45 11.70
C ARG A 467 32.98 3.98 10.87
N LEU A 468 31.87 4.73 10.88
CA LEU A 468 30.68 4.44 10.08
C LEU A 468 30.93 4.79 8.61
N ALA A 469 31.53 5.96 8.33
CA ALA A 469 31.89 6.37 6.97
C ALA A 469 32.86 5.36 6.30
N GLU A 470 33.84 4.84 7.06
CA GLU A 470 34.72 3.78 6.57
C GLU A 470 33.98 2.46 6.33
N ALA A 471 33.05 2.08 7.22
CA ALA A 471 32.23 0.88 7.05
C ALA A 471 31.29 0.98 5.84
N GLU A 472 30.78 2.18 5.54
CA GLU A 472 30.01 2.49 4.32
C GLU A 472 30.87 2.28 3.06
N LEU A 473 32.07 2.88 3.01
CA LEU A 473 32.99 2.71 1.89
C LEU A 473 33.39 1.23 1.68
N TRP A 474 33.75 0.51 2.75
CA TRP A 474 34.08 -0.91 2.66
C TRP A 474 32.90 -1.75 2.18
N THR A 475 31.68 -1.45 2.65
CA THR A 475 30.47 -2.18 2.25
C THR A 475 30.17 -1.99 0.77
N SER A 476 30.34 -0.77 0.24
CA SER A 476 30.20 -0.48 -1.20
C SER A 476 31.25 -1.22 -2.03
N GLN A 477 32.53 -1.18 -1.62
CA GLN A 477 33.61 -1.90 -2.30
C GLN A 477 33.40 -3.44 -2.27
N TYR A 478 33.01 -4.00 -1.13
CA TYR A 478 32.68 -5.42 -0.99
C TYR A 478 31.48 -5.80 -1.87
N ARG A 479 30.47 -4.91 -1.92
CA ARG A 479 29.31 -4.87 -2.84
C ARG A 479 29.69 -5.11 -4.30
N LEU A 480 30.55 -4.22 -4.79
CA LEU A 480 31.03 -4.19 -6.17
C LEU A 480 31.90 -5.41 -6.51
N ALA A 481 32.77 -5.83 -5.59
CA ALA A 481 33.59 -7.02 -5.75
C ALA A 481 32.77 -8.33 -5.69
N ASN A 482 31.63 -8.33 -5.00
CA ASN A 482 30.76 -9.49 -4.84
C ASN A 482 29.30 -9.17 -5.22
N PRO A 483 28.95 -9.04 -6.51
CA PRO A 483 27.58 -8.70 -6.94
C PRO A 483 26.49 -9.71 -6.53
N LYS A 484 26.89 -10.90 -6.04
CA LYS A 484 26.01 -11.96 -5.53
C LYS A 484 25.97 -12.02 -3.99
N ALA A 485 26.47 -11.00 -3.29
CA ALA A 485 26.41 -10.89 -1.83
C ALA A 485 24.96 -10.98 -1.32
N ARG A 486 24.74 -11.90 -0.38
CA ARG A 486 23.45 -12.26 0.22
C ARG A 486 23.17 -11.48 1.50
N ALA A 487 24.20 -11.03 2.21
CA ALA A 487 24.04 -10.17 3.37
C ALA A 487 23.57 -8.76 2.99
N ALA A 488 22.74 -8.16 3.83
CA ALA A 488 22.28 -6.79 3.68
C ALA A 488 23.44 -5.79 3.94
N PRO A 489 23.42 -4.58 3.34
CA PRO A 489 24.42 -3.55 3.61
C PRO A 489 24.54 -3.17 5.10
N SER A 490 23.43 -3.19 5.86
CA SER A 490 23.43 -2.99 7.32
C SER A 490 24.21 -4.09 8.07
N SER A 491 24.04 -5.34 7.67
CA SER A 491 24.79 -6.48 8.22
C SER A 491 26.29 -6.35 7.97
N LEU A 492 26.67 -5.99 6.73
CA LEU A 492 28.06 -5.77 6.34
C LEU A 492 28.71 -4.61 7.11
N ARG A 493 28.01 -3.47 7.24
CA ARG A 493 28.49 -2.31 8.04
C ARG A 493 28.69 -2.70 9.51
N ALA A 494 27.71 -3.33 10.15
CA ALA A 494 27.79 -3.74 11.55
C ALA A 494 28.95 -4.71 11.82
N TYR A 495 29.10 -5.72 10.95
CA TYR A 495 30.22 -6.65 11.01
C TYR A 495 31.58 -5.96 10.83
N TYR A 496 31.70 -5.00 9.89
CA TYR A 496 32.96 -4.28 9.67
C TYR A 496 33.35 -3.43 10.88
N VAL A 497 32.42 -2.63 11.41
CA VAL A 497 32.66 -1.81 12.61
C VAL A 497 33.07 -2.69 13.79
N TRP A 498 32.32 -3.76 14.06
CA TRP A 498 32.65 -4.70 15.14
C TRP A 498 34.03 -5.33 14.93
N ARG A 499 34.29 -5.91 13.76
CA ARG A 499 35.55 -6.63 13.47
C ARG A 499 36.77 -5.73 13.52
N LYS A 500 36.72 -4.54 12.91
CA LYS A 500 37.88 -3.64 12.83
C LYS A 500 38.24 -3.07 14.21
N ASN A 501 37.24 -2.83 15.06
CA ASN A 501 37.42 -2.24 16.37
C ASN A 501 37.33 -3.32 17.46
N ALA A 502 38.44 -4.00 17.73
CA ALA A 502 38.50 -5.10 18.70
C ALA A 502 38.07 -4.72 20.14
N GLY A 503 38.16 -3.43 20.50
CA GLY A 503 37.74 -2.90 21.80
C GLY A 503 36.30 -2.41 21.89
N LEU A 504 35.48 -2.51 20.83
CA LEU A 504 34.06 -2.12 20.90
C LEU A 504 33.17 -3.33 21.20
N THR A 505 32.33 -3.23 22.21
CA THR A 505 31.25 -4.22 22.43
C THR A 505 30.16 -4.09 21.35
N PRO A 506 29.23 -5.06 21.23
CA PRO A 506 28.10 -4.93 20.31
C PRO A 506 27.17 -3.73 20.62
N GLU A 507 27.05 -3.29 21.88
CA GLU A 507 26.32 -2.07 22.26
C GLU A 507 27.03 -0.81 21.76
N GLN A 508 28.35 -0.75 21.91
CA GLN A 508 29.13 0.40 21.44
C GLN A 508 29.13 0.43 19.90
N THR A 509 29.18 -0.75 19.27
CA THR A 509 28.93 -0.90 17.82
C THR A 509 27.53 -0.37 17.45
N ALA A 510 26.50 -0.64 18.25
CA ALA A 510 25.15 -0.13 18.04
C ALA A 510 25.05 1.39 18.05
N ALA A 511 25.79 2.04 18.96
CA ALA A 511 25.86 3.50 19.07
C ALA A 511 26.71 4.15 17.95
N VAL A 512 27.72 3.45 17.42
CA VAL A 512 28.48 3.91 16.24
C VAL A 512 27.66 3.79 14.95
N LEU A 513 26.75 2.81 14.86
CA LEU A 513 25.92 2.60 13.67
C LEU A 513 24.76 3.61 13.56
N ARG A 514 24.18 4.06 14.68
CA ARG A 514 23.03 4.97 14.69
C ARG A 514 22.85 5.66 16.04
N ASP A 515 22.25 6.85 16.02
CA ASP A 515 21.61 7.47 17.17
C ASP A 515 20.09 7.61 16.92
N PRO A 516 19.20 7.17 17.85
CA PRO A 516 19.52 6.40 19.05
C PRO A 516 20.11 5.01 18.69
N PRO A 517 20.98 4.45 19.56
CA PRO A 517 21.64 3.17 19.35
C PRO A 517 20.68 2.04 18.95
N LEU A 518 21.14 1.14 18.09
CA LEU A 518 20.40 -0.07 17.77
C LEU A 518 20.25 -0.99 19.01
N GLN A 519 19.20 -1.80 19.04
CA GLN A 519 19.04 -2.81 20.08
C GLN A 519 20.12 -3.90 19.96
N PHE A 520 20.58 -4.43 21.09
CA PHE A 520 21.62 -5.48 21.13
C PHE A 520 21.27 -6.69 20.26
N SER A 521 20.01 -7.13 20.30
CA SER A 521 19.48 -8.22 19.46
C SER A 521 19.56 -7.92 17.95
N THR A 522 19.38 -6.66 17.54
CA THR A 522 19.49 -6.22 16.15
C THR A 522 20.95 -6.27 15.67
N VAL A 523 21.89 -5.70 16.45
CA VAL A 523 23.31 -5.65 16.05
C VAL A 523 23.95 -7.04 16.06
N THR A 524 23.60 -7.88 17.03
CA THR A 524 24.05 -9.28 17.07
C THR A 524 23.50 -10.10 15.90
N SER A 525 22.23 -9.90 15.49
CA SER A 525 21.71 -10.49 14.24
C SER A 525 22.49 -10.01 13.02
N TYR A 526 22.78 -8.71 12.91
CA TYR A 526 23.53 -8.14 11.80
C TYR A 526 24.96 -8.71 11.69
N ILE A 527 25.68 -8.81 12.81
CA ILE A 527 27.03 -9.42 12.85
C ILE A 527 26.97 -10.91 12.45
N THR A 528 26.03 -11.68 13.04
CA THR A 528 25.94 -13.13 12.77
C THR A 528 25.44 -13.45 11.36
N ASP A 529 24.52 -12.67 10.80
CA ASP A 529 24.04 -12.85 9.43
C ASP A 529 25.12 -12.51 8.39
N ALA A 530 25.92 -11.45 8.59
CA ALA A 530 27.06 -11.17 7.72
C ALA A 530 28.06 -12.34 7.71
N ILE A 531 28.46 -12.82 8.89
CA ILE A 531 29.36 -13.98 9.02
C ILE A 531 28.78 -15.22 8.34
N ARG A 532 27.49 -15.51 8.55
CA ARG A 532 26.82 -16.73 8.06
C ARG A 532 26.57 -16.73 6.55
N LEU A 533 26.11 -15.62 6.00
CA LEU A 533 25.71 -15.51 4.59
C LEU A 533 26.91 -15.35 3.66
N GLU A 534 27.92 -14.61 4.10
CA GLU A 534 29.12 -14.29 3.32
C GLU A 534 30.36 -15.13 3.69
N LYS A 535 30.28 -15.96 4.74
CA LYS A 535 31.41 -16.75 5.29
C LYS A 535 32.60 -15.89 5.72
N LEU A 536 32.34 -14.68 6.21
CA LEU A 536 33.36 -13.70 6.56
C LEU A 536 34.18 -14.09 7.82
N PRO A 537 35.47 -13.72 7.91
CA PRO A 537 36.40 -14.20 8.95
C PRO A 537 36.26 -13.49 10.31
N TYR A 538 35.86 -14.26 11.33
CA TYR A 538 35.59 -13.79 12.70
C TYR A 538 36.49 -14.44 13.76
N ASP A 539 36.68 -13.76 14.89
CA ASP A 539 37.27 -14.34 16.10
C ASP A 539 36.20 -15.16 16.84
N LYS A 540 36.51 -16.43 17.12
CA LYS A 540 35.59 -17.39 17.74
C LYS A 540 35.40 -17.16 19.25
N ALA A 541 36.43 -16.71 19.96
CA ALA A 541 36.35 -16.40 21.39
C ALA A 541 35.53 -15.13 21.59
N ARG A 542 35.78 -14.11 20.76
CA ARG A 542 35.04 -12.84 20.79
C ARG A 542 33.57 -13.03 20.41
N LEU A 543 33.27 -13.74 19.32
CA LEU A 543 31.88 -14.00 18.91
C LEU A 543 31.13 -14.81 19.99
N ARG A 544 31.82 -15.73 20.67
CA ARG A 544 31.23 -16.45 21.81
C ARG A 544 30.88 -15.50 22.95
N ASN A 545 31.88 -14.82 23.50
CA ASN A 545 31.76 -14.10 24.77
C ASN A 545 30.90 -12.82 24.64
N GLU A 546 31.04 -12.08 23.54
CA GLU A 546 30.32 -10.82 23.34
C GLU A 546 28.92 -10.99 22.77
N VAL A 547 28.69 -12.05 21.98
CA VAL A 547 27.44 -12.24 21.22
C VAL A 547 26.67 -13.48 21.66
N LEU A 548 27.25 -14.69 21.54
CA LEU A 548 26.50 -15.93 21.76
C LEU A 548 26.12 -16.16 23.23
N ASP A 549 27.03 -15.94 24.18
CA ASP A 549 26.79 -16.18 25.62
C ASP A 549 25.74 -15.21 26.22
N ARG A 550 25.35 -14.17 25.46
CA ARG A 550 24.41 -13.11 25.85
C ARG A 550 23.06 -13.20 25.11
N LEU A 551 22.88 -14.19 24.24
CA LEU A 551 21.60 -14.46 23.55
C LEU A 551 20.72 -15.46 24.34
N PRO A 552 19.38 -15.35 24.26
CA PRO A 552 18.47 -16.33 24.84
C PRO A 552 18.71 -17.75 24.34
N LYS A 553 18.42 -18.76 25.16
CA LYS A 553 18.65 -20.18 24.83
C LYS A 553 17.87 -20.61 23.58
N GLU A 554 16.71 -20.02 23.37
CA GLU A 554 15.80 -20.21 22.24
C GLU A 554 16.43 -19.69 20.94
N SER A 555 17.16 -18.57 21.01
CA SER A 555 17.93 -18.04 19.88
C SER A 555 19.13 -18.91 19.55
N LEU A 556 19.84 -19.44 20.56
CA LEU A 556 20.96 -20.36 20.39
C LEU A 556 20.54 -21.73 19.83
N ALA A 557 19.34 -22.20 20.18
CA ALA A 557 18.75 -23.43 19.63
C ALA A 557 18.30 -23.31 18.17
N SER A 558 18.16 -22.08 17.66
CA SER A 558 17.75 -21.80 16.27
C SER A 558 18.69 -22.46 15.26
N TRP A 559 18.10 -23.06 14.22
CA TRP A 559 18.84 -23.61 13.09
C TRP A 559 19.78 -22.57 12.43
N ARG A 560 19.44 -21.28 12.56
CA ARG A 560 20.23 -20.16 12.01
C ARG A 560 21.60 -20.02 12.68
N LEU A 561 21.66 -20.17 14.01
CA LEU A 561 22.89 -19.97 14.80
C LEU A 561 23.63 -21.27 15.14
N ARG A 562 22.96 -22.43 15.04
CA ARG A 562 23.53 -23.76 15.36
C ARG A 562 24.95 -23.99 14.83
N GLY A 563 25.23 -23.61 13.57
CA GLY A 563 26.57 -23.76 12.96
C GLY A 563 27.64 -22.85 13.58
N LEU A 564 27.28 -21.62 13.97
CA LEU A 564 28.19 -20.69 14.66
C LEU A 564 28.43 -21.10 16.12
N VAL A 565 27.38 -21.55 16.81
CA VAL A 565 27.47 -22.10 18.17
C VAL A 565 28.40 -23.31 18.19
N GLN A 566 28.25 -24.25 17.25
CA GLN A 566 29.14 -25.39 17.13
C GLN A 566 30.59 -24.98 16.80
N ALA A 567 30.80 -24.00 15.91
CA ALA A 567 32.13 -23.50 15.56
C ALA A 567 32.85 -22.77 16.72
N CYS A 568 32.10 -22.21 17.67
CA CYS A 568 32.62 -21.47 18.84
C CYS A 568 32.64 -22.30 20.14
N ALA A 569 32.09 -23.52 20.14
CA ALA A 569 31.92 -24.37 21.34
C ALA A 569 33.23 -24.67 22.08
N HIS A 570 34.36 -24.70 21.37
CA HIS A 570 35.69 -24.98 21.92
C HIS A 570 36.61 -23.76 22.05
N ALA A 571 36.11 -22.55 21.74
CA ALA A 571 36.93 -21.33 21.64
C ALA A 571 37.00 -20.48 22.92
N GLY A 572 36.38 -20.93 24.02
CA GLY A 572 36.40 -20.24 25.30
C GLY A 572 36.13 -21.23 26.44
N GLY A 573 36.92 -21.15 27.51
CA GLY A 573 36.78 -22.04 28.66
C GLY A 573 35.51 -21.72 29.47
N GLY A 574 34.74 -22.76 29.82
CA GLY A 574 33.75 -22.65 30.90
C GLY A 574 32.26 -22.56 30.52
N ARG A 575 31.78 -23.31 29.52
CA ARG A 575 30.41 -23.90 29.51
C ARG A 575 30.24 -24.90 28.36
N ASN A 576 29.86 -26.14 28.69
CA ASN A 576 29.50 -27.17 27.71
C ASN A 576 28.02 -27.06 27.36
N TYR A 577 27.71 -26.62 26.14
CA TYR A 577 26.37 -26.70 25.56
C TYR A 577 26.20 -28.05 24.85
N ASN A 578 26.10 -29.14 25.61
CA ASN A 578 25.78 -30.45 25.04
C ASN A 578 24.31 -30.50 24.60
N ALA A 579 24.10 -30.77 23.31
CA ALA A 579 22.77 -31.01 22.76
C ALA A 579 22.24 -32.38 23.19
N ASN A 580 20.99 -32.45 23.62
CA ASN A 580 20.32 -33.73 23.90
C ASN A 580 20.18 -34.54 22.60
N THR A 581 20.89 -35.67 22.53
CA THR A 581 20.66 -36.72 21.55
C THR A 581 19.37 -37.46 21.86
N THR A 582 18.39 -37.39 20.97
CA THR A 582 17.16 -38.20 21.03
C THR A 582 17.52 -39.68 20.95
N LYS A 583 17.39 -40.43 22.05
CA LYS A 583 17.38 -41.90 21.98
C LYS A 583 16.06 -42.36 21.37
N ARG A 584 16.14 -43.28 20.40
CA ARG A 584 15.05 -44.23 20.14
C ARG A 584 14.89 -45.12 21.37
N GLY A 585 13.65 -45.36 21.78
CA GLY A 585 13.31 -46.51 22.61
C GLY A 585 12.86 -47.65 21.70
N GLU A 586 13.57 -48.76 21.75
CA GLU A 586 13.02 -50.09 21.44
C GLU A 586 12.64 -50.71 22.79
N GLU A 587 11.35 -50.94 23.00
CA GLU A 587 10.74 -52.04 23.81
C GLU A 587 9.21 -51.97 23.63
#